data_AF-A0A955EMK9-F1
#
_entry.id   AF-A0A955EMK9-F1
#
_cell.length_a   1.000
_cell.length_b   1.000
_cell.length_c   1.000
_cell.angle_alpha   90.00
_cell.angle_beta   90.00
_cell.angle_gamma   90.00
#
_symmetry.space_group_name_H-M   'P 1'
#
loop_
_entity.id
_entity.type
_entity.pdbx_description
1 polymer ?
#
loop_
_entity_poly.entity_id
_entity_poly.type
_entity_poly.pdbx_seq_one_letter_code
_entity_poly.pdbx_strand_id
1 'polypeptide(L)'
;NANGNCEFIGAAGAPFKIIFDVDHFQPSDQLAPVENGRAIIRITSYARKVSGGYQYEAILLNNETHLPKSYLSGKFWTSAGQASAYREPLSGLAGGFSWSAGWAYLRFEIPLSTMTKEYSIDMETHLKEGSLAVGCKYEDNVIVEGVTNKLEIEFDAAFESEMEHLLIHGEMSKHLVDPVNRRAITTGPGLYAYLEESNLIKYNPFVNSIDMIVDLIQVYWYDRVAVNRRNLVLMTGEAGLKLWHEWIAEKFNGNAVEVEHNFVLDSAAAHDAAKRGYALGGFQFTKFHIQPFGTVAVGHLPMLDDTLYDAKMMP
;
A
#
# COMPACT_ATOMS: atom_id res chain seq x y z
N ASN A 1 -32.19 31.06 -12.04
CA ASN A 1 -32.59 30.71 -10.65
C ASN A 1 -34.02 31.19 -10.44
N ALA A 2 -34.96 30.29 -10.11
CA ALA A 2 -36.39 30.61 -10.02
C ALA A 2 -36.73 31.60 -8.89
N ASN A 3 -35.79 31.85 -7.97
CA ASN A 3 -35.98 32.75 -6.81
C ASN A 3 -35.32 34.13 -6.99
N GLY A 4 -34.90 34.53 -8.20
CA GLY A 4 -34.13 35.76 -8.43
C GLY A 4 -34.73 37.03 -7.80
N ASN A 5 -36.07 37.11 -7.79
CA ASN A 5 -36.82 38.28 -7.30
C ASN A 5 -37.36 38.14 -5.86
N CYS A 6 -37.06 37.06 -5.13
CA CYS A 6 -37.60 36.83 -3.78
C CYS A 6 -36.57 37.20 -2.71
N GLU A 7 -36.79 38.27 -1.95
CA GLU A 7 -35.88 38.69 -0.86
C GLU A 7 -35.92 37.76 0.36
N PHE A 8 -37.09 37.18 0.65
CA PHE A 8 -37.33 36.34 1.83
C PHE A 8 -37.64 34.89 1.44
N ILE A 9 -36.61 34.14 1.03
CA ILE A 9 -36.75 32.75 0.62
C ILE A 9 -37.11 31.87 1.82
N GLY A 10 -38.18 31.09 1.72
CA GLY A 10 -38.55 30.13 2.77
C GLY A 10 -39.12 30.74 4.05
N ALA A 11 -39.35 32.07 4.08
CA ALA A 11 -39.95 32.72 5.25
C ALA A 11 -41.35 32.17 5.56
N ALA A 12 -41.69 32.04 6.84
CA ALA A 12 -42.97 31.53 7.32
C ALA A 12 -43.34 30.14 6.75
N GLY A 13 -42.35 29.31 6.42
CA GLY A 13 -42.57 27.96 5.88
C GLY A 13 -43.03 27.91 4.42
N ALA A 14 -42.90 29.02 3.67
CA ALA A 14 -43.23 29.02 2.24
C ALA A 14 -42.31 28.08 1.44
N PRO A 15 -42.85 27.23 0.55
CA PRO A 15 -42.02 26.37 -0.29
C PRO A 15 -41.25 27.21 -1.33
N PHE A 16 -40.02 26.83 -1.61
CA PHE A 16 -39.16 27.46 -2.61
C PHE A 16 -38.42 26.41 -3.44
N LYS A 17 -37.89 26.85 -4.59
CA LYS A 17 -37.20 25.98 -5.55
C LYS A 17 -35.69 26.08 -5.38
N ILE A 18 -34.99 24.96 -5.34
CA ILE A 18 -33.52 24.90 -5.29
C ILE A 18 -33.01 23.95 -6.37
N ILE A 19 -31.81 24.21 -6.89
CA ILE A 19 -31.17 23.39 -7.92
C ILE A 19 -29.90 22.81 -7.32
N PHE A 20 -29.74 21.49 -7.41
CA PHE A 20 -28.52 20.77 -7.05
C PHE A 20 -27.94 20.05 -8.26
N ASP A 21 -26.64 19.75 -8.22
CA ASP A 21 -25.97 18.99 -9.29
C ASP A 21 -26.31 17.49 -9.26
N VAL A 22 -26.97 17.01 -8.20
CA VAL A 22 -27.27 15.59 -7.94
C VAL A 22 -28.77 15.31 -7.89
N ASP A 23 -29.17 14.11 -8.29
CA ASP A 23 -30.57 13.66 -8.42
C ASP A 23 -31.05 12.71 -7.30
N HIS A 24 -30.19 12.39 -6.33
CA HIS A 24 -30.45 11.32 -5.37
C HIS A 24 -31.21 11.75 -4.11
N PHE A 25 -31.57 13.02 -3.95
CA PHE A 25 -32.35 13.46 -2.80
C PHE A 25 -33.81 13.06 -2.93
N GLN A 26 -34.41 12.67 -1.83
CA GLN A 26 -35.81 12.24 -1.74
C GLN A 26 -36.63 13.19 -0.86
N PRO A 27 -37.96 13.20 -1.03
CA PRO A 27 -38.84 13.88 -0.09
C PRO A 27 -38.57 13.45 1.35
N SER A 28 -38.60 14.42 2.27
CA SER A 28 -38.25 14.30 3.70
C SER A 28 -36.76 14.36 4.06
N ASP A 29 -35.86 14.39 3.08
CA ASP A 29 -34.44 14.65 3.33
C ASP A 29 -34.23 16.06 3.90
N GLN A 30 -33.41 16.15 4.93
CA GLN A 30 -32.99 17.41 5.52
C GLN A 30 -31.57 17.73 5.07
N LEU A 31 -31.38 18.93 4.54
CA LEU A 31 -30.07 19.39 4.06
C LEU A 31 -29.70 20.69 4.78
N ALA A 32 -28.41 20.89 5.03
CA ALA A 32 -27.88 22.15 5.55
C ALA A 32 -26.61 22.55 4.79
N PRO A 33 -26.35 23.86 4.58
CA PRO A 33 -25.08 24.30 4.01
C PRO A 33 -23.95 24.01 5.02
N VAL A 34 -22.80 23.55 4.52
CA VAL A 34 -21.65 23.19 5.38
C VAL A 34 -21.21 24.35 6.28
N GLU A 35 -21.30 25.59 5.78
CA GLU A 35 -20.91 26.81 6.51
C GLU A 35 -21.91 27.20 7.62
N ASN A 36 -23.15 26.71 7.58
CA ASN A 36 -24.18 27.09 8.54
C ASN A 36 -25.18 25.94 8.77
N GLY A 37 -24.85 25.05 9.70
CA GLY A 37 -25.69 23.92 10.10
C GLY A 37 -27.04 24.30 10.73
N ARG A 38 -27.33 25.58 10.97
CA ARG A 38 -28.64 26.03 11.50
C ARG A 38 -29.67 26.31 10.41
N ALA A 39 -29.23 26.53 9.17
CA ALA A 39 -30.11 26.78 8.04
C ALA A 39 -30.54 25.46 7.38
N ILE A 40 -31.41 24.71 8.06
CA ILE A 40 -31.85 23.38 7.60
C ILE A 40 -33.08 23.51 6.71
N ILE A 41 -33.00 22.95 5.50
CA ILE A 41 -34.12 22.82 4.57
C ILE A 41 -34.61 21.37 4.55
N ARG A 42 -35.89 21.17 4.30
CA ARG A 42 -36.49 19.85 4.04
C ARG A 42 -36.96 19.78 2.59
N ILE A 43 -36.53 18.76 1.87
CA ILE A 43 -36.99 18.47 0.50
C ILE A 43 -38.42 17.94 0.52
N THR A 44 -39.29 18.46 -0.34
CA THR A 44 -40.69 18.06 -0.45
C THR A 44 -41.06 17.43 -1.78
N SER A 45 -40.16 17.45 -2.77
CA SER A 45 -40.39 16.88 -4.10
C SER A 45 -39.27 15.93 -4.53
N TYR A 46 -39.58 15.07 -5.49
CA TYR A 46 -38.56 14.33 -6.24
C TYR A 46 -37.81 15.26 -7.21
N ALA A 47 -36.63 14.81 -7.65
CA ALA A 47 -35.78 15.53 -8.59
C ALA A 47 -36.47 15.77 -9.94
N ARG A 48 -36.41 17.01 -10.45
CA ARG A 48 -36.82 17.35 -11.82
C ARG A 48 -35.64 17.90 -12.61
N LYS A 49 -35.26 17.23 -13.70
CA LYS A 49 -34.16 17.68 -14.56
C LYS A 49 -34.47 19.04 -15.21
N VAL A 50 -33.54 19.99 -15.08
CA VAL A 50 -33.60 21.34 -15.66
C VAL A 50 -32.25 21.75 -16.26
N SER A 51 -32.19 22.83 -17.02
CA SER A 51 -30.92 23.37 -17.53
C SER A 51 -30.03 23.81 -16.36
N GLY A 52 -28.94 23.09 -16.11
CA GLY A 52 -27.99 23.36 -15.04
C GLY A 52 -28.12 22.50 -13.78
N GLY A 53 -28.91 21.41 -13.79
CA GLY A 53 -28.93 20.43 -12.71
C GLY A 53 -30.31 19.78 -12.47
N TYR A 54 -30.55 19.40 -11.23
CA TYR A 54 -31.81 18.81 -10.75
C TYR A 54 -32.50 19.78 -9.80
N GLN A 55 -33.72 20.16 -10.14
CA GLN A 55 -34.55 21.07 -9.36
C GLN A 55 -35.39 20.29 -8.34
N TYR A 56 -35.43 20.82 -7.12
CA TYR A 56 -36.24 20.34 -6.01
C TYR A 56 -37.09 21.46 -5.42
N GLU A 57 -38.19 21.09 -4.79
CA GLU A 57 -38.96 21.97 -3.90
C GLU A 57 -38.55 21.68 -2.45
N ALA A 58 -38.33 22.75 -1.69
CA ALA A 58 -37.85 22.68 -0.32
C ALA A 58 -38.60 23.68 0.58
N ILE A 59 -38.69 23.35 1.87
CA ILE A 59 -39.22 24.21 2.92
C ILE A 59 -38.15 24.41 3.98
N LEU A 60 -38.01 25.64 4.50
CA LEU A 60 -37.09 25.92 5.58
C LEU A 60 -37.66 25.42 6.91
N LEU A 61 -36.87 24.68 7.70
CA LEU A 61 -37.33 24.18 9.01
C LEU A 61 -37.39 25.28 10.07
N ASN A 62 -36.52 26.28 9.96
CA ASN A 62 -36.58 27.45 10.83
C ASN A 62 -37.56 28.48 10.24
N ASN A 63 -38.74 28.59 10.83
CA ASN A 63 -39.82 29.45 10.32
C ASN A 63 -39.56 30.96 10.54
N GLU A 64 -38.62 31.33 11.42
CA GLU A 64 -38.46 32.71 11.90
C GLU A 64 -37.41 33.51 11.12
N THR A 65 -36.45 32.84 10.49
CA THR A 65 -35.34 33.47 9.77
C THR A 65 -35.30 32.93 8.34
N HIS A 66 -35.52 33.76 7.32
CA HIS A 66 -35.45 33.36 5.91
C HIS A 66 -34.08 32.76 5.52
N LEU A 67 -34.02 32.02 4.40
CA LEU A 67 -32.76 31.51 3.85
C LEU A 67 -32.05 32.63 3.05
N PRO A 68 -30.81 33.00 3.41
CA PRO A 68 -30.04 33.97 2.63
C PRO A 68 -29.80 33.51 1.18
N LYS A 69 -29.96 34.43 0.22
CA LYS A 69 -29.73 34.17 -1.22
C LYS A 69 -28.34 33.62 -1.52
N SER A 70 -27.34 33.98 -0.71
CA SER A 70 -25.95 33.53 -0.86
C SER A 70 -25.80 32.00 -0.78
N TYR A 71 -26.71 31.28 -0.14
CA TYR A 71 -26.65 29.82 -0.05
C TYR A 71 -27.24 29.08 -1.26
N LEU A 72 -27.89 29.78 -2.19
CA LEU A 72 -28.49 29.19 -3.40
C LEU A 72 -27.50 29.01 -4.56
N SER A 73 -26.25 29.46 -4.43
CA SER A 73 -25.24 29.36 -5.49
C SER A 73 -23.85 29.05 -4.95
N GLY A 74 -23.19 28.03 -5.52
CA GLY A 74 -21.77 27.76 -5.28
C GLY A 74 -21.42 27.28 -3.86
N LYS A 75 -22.39 26.74 -3.11
CA LYS A 75 -22.20 26.25 -1.75
C LYS A 75 -22.48 24.75 -1.69
N PHE A 76 -21.67 24.05 -0.91
CA PHE A 76 -21.88 22.63 -0.62
C PHE A 76 -22.96 22.46 0.45
N TRP A 77 -23.89 21.56 0.18
CA TRP A 77 -24.95 21.15 1.10
C TRP A 77 -24.65 19.72 1.56
N THR A 78 -24.75 19.50 2.87
CA THR A 78 -24.59 18.17 3.47
C THR A 78 -25.95 17.66 3.93
N SER A 79 -26.11 16.34 3.91
CA SER A 79 -27.28 15.70 4.50
C SER A 79 -27.24 15.84 6.01
N ALA A 80 -28.29 16.41 6.59
CA ALA A 80 -28.50 16.60 8.03
C ALA A 80 -29.42 15.51 8.63
N GLY A 81 -29.79 14.51 7.82
CA GLY A 81 -30.67 13.41 8.21
C GLY A 81 -32.04 13.51 7.54
N GLN A 82 -33.06 12.96 8.20
CA GLN A 82 -34.41 12.85 7.67
C GLN A 82 -35.43 13.16 8.77
N ALA A 83 -36.51 13.85 8.42
CA ALA A 83 -37.71 13.88 9.28
C ALA A 83 -38.64 12.72 8.92
N SER A 84 -38.89 11.80 9.85
CA SER A 84 -39.93 10.78 9.73
C SER A 84 -40.96 10.92 10.85
N ALA A 85 -42.22 10.54 10.58
CA ALA A 85 -43.28 10.56 11.57
C ALA A 85 -43.13 9.37 12.54
N TYR A 86 -43.10 9.64 13.85
CA TYR A 86 -42.89 8.63 14.90
C TYR A 86 -43.96 7.52 14.94
N ARG A 87 -45.21 7.81 14.51
CA ARG A 87 -46.35 6.89 14.65
C ARG A 87 -46.80 6.20 13.36
N GLU A 88 -46.22 6.53 12.21
CA GLU A 88 -46.58 5.91 10.92
C GLU A 88 -45.33 5.58 10.07
N PRO A 89 -44.49 4.61 10.49
CA PRO A 89 -43.32 4.20 9.72
C PRO A 89 -43.67 3.47 8.41
N LEU A 90 -44.93 3.02 8.24
CA LEU A 90 -45.39 2.25 7.07
C LEU A 90 -45.93 3.11 5.92
N SER A 91 -46.38 4.34 6.17
CA SER A 91 -46.81 5.32 5.14
C SER A 91 -45.78 6.45 4.95
N GLY A 92 -44.85 6.61 5.90
CA GLY A 92 -43.89 7.71 5.92
C GLY A 92 -42.84 7.59 4.82
N LEU A 93 -42.67 8.67 4.04
CA LEU A 93 -41.57 8.83 3.09
C LEU A 93 -40.24 8.55 3.80
N ALA A 94 -39.58 7.45 3.41
CA ALA A 94 -38.19 7.17 3.76
C ALA A 94 -37.29 8.16 2.99
N GLY A 95 -36.26 8.69 3.65
CA GLY A 95 -35.31 9.61 3.04
C GLY A 95 -34.37 8.87 2.09
N GLY A 96 -33.67 9.64 1.27
CA GLY A 96 -32.64 9.15 0.39
C GLY A 96 -31.39 8.79 1.19
N PHE A 97 -30.82 7.63 0.91
CA PHE A 97 -29.45 7.33 1.28
C PHE A 97 -28.58 7.44 0.03
N SER A 98 -27.59 8.32 0.07
CA SER A 98 -26.53 8.35 -0.94
C SER A 98 -25.19 8.11 -0.27
N TRP A 99 -24.35 7.31 -0.94
CA TRP A 99 -22.94 7.21 -0.59
C TRP A 99 -22.26 8.53 -0.98
N SER A 100 -22.31 9.53 -0.07
CA SER A 100 -21.72 10.85 -0.29
C SER A 100 -20.28 10.96 0.22
N ALA A 101 -19.70 9.88 0.73
CA ALA A 101 -18.30 9.87 1.11
C ALA A 101 -17.43 9.77 -0.16
N GLY A 102 -16.92 10.91 -0.61
CA GLY A 102 -15.71 11.01 -1.44
C GLY A 102 -14.44 10.51 -0.74
N TRP A 103 -14.59 9.60 0.23
CA TRP A 103 -13.54 8.80 0.82
C TRP A 103 -13.90 7.34 0.55
N ALA A 104 -13.84 6.95 -0.73
CA ALA A 104 -13.52 5.58 -1.04
C ALA A 104 -12.10 5.34 -0.53
N TYR A 105 -11.95 4.94 0.74
CA TYR A 105 -10.73 4.29 1.12
C TYR A 105 -10.79 2.89 0.51
N LEU A 106 -9.93 2.65 -0.48
CA LEU A 106 -9.61 1.30 -0.91
C LEU A 106 -9.01 0.58 0.29
N ARG A 107 -9.83 -0.22 0.98
CA ARG A 107 -9.32 -1.17 1.96
C ARG A 107 -8.85 -2.37 1.18
N PHE A 108 -7.55 -2.45 0.97
CA PHE A 108 -6.91 -3.67 0.47
C PHE A 108 -6.87 -4.66 1.63
N GLU A 109 -7.51 -5.81 1.45
CA GLU A 109 -7.37 -6.96 2.33
C GLU A 109 -6.53 -7.98 1.59
N ILE A 110 -5.34 -8.26 2.12
CA ILE A 110 -4.46 -9.32 1.61
C ILE A 110 -4.87 -10.59 2.36
N PRO A 111 -5.43 -11.61 1.67
CA PRO A 111 -5.75 -12.86 2.32
C PRO A 111 -4.47 -13.55 2.79
N LEU A 112 -4.44 -14.00 4.04
CA LEU A 112 -3.34 -14.81 4.57
C LEU A 112 -3.66 -16.29 4.34
N SER A 113 -2.72 -17.02 3.74
CA SER A 113 -2.81 -18.47 3.59
C SER A 113 -2.15 -19.19 4.75
N THR A 114 -2.73 -20.30 5.18
CA THR A 114 -2.12 -21.23 6.14
C THR A 114 -1.65 -22.47 5.40
N MET A 115 -0.38 -22.81 5.55
CA MET A 115 0.21 -24.04 5.03
C MET A 115 0.25 -25.09 6.14
N THR A 116 -0.11 -26.33 5.82
CA THR A 116 -0.06 -27.46 6.76
C THR A 116 0.54 -28.65 6.04
N LYS A 117 1.52 -29.31 6.67
CA LYS A 117 2.09 -30.57 6.20
C LYS A 117 1.96 -31.64 7.27
N GLU A 118 1.74 -32.86 6.81
CA GLU A 118 1.71 -34.05 7.65
C GLU A 118 2.97 -34.88 7.40
N TYR A 119 3.55 -35.40 8.47
CA TYR A 119 4.75 -36.21 8.44
C TYR A 119 4.59 -37.41 9.37
N SER A 120 4.86 -38.61 8.84
CA SER A 120 4.77 -39.87 9.58
C SER A 120 5.95 -40.77 9.24
N ILE A 121 6.61 -41.31 10.26
CA ILE A 121 7.71 -42.29 10.10
C ILE A 121 7.31 -43.60 10.78
N ASP A 122 7.57 -44.71 10.11
CA ASP A 122 7.49 -46.04 10.72
C ASP A 122 8.62 -46.26 11.74
N MET A 123 8.31 -46.98 12.82
CA MET A 123 9.23 -47.21 13.93
C MET A 123 10.56 -47.86 13.50
N GLU A 124 10.51 -48.82 12.58
CA GLU A 124 11.73 -49.50 12.07
C GLU A 124 12.66 -48.53 11.34
N THR A 125 12.10 -47.61 10.54
CA THR A 125 12.86 -46.60 9.80
C THR A 125 13.42 -45.54 10.73
N HIS A 126 12.64 -45.11 11.73
CA HIS A 126 13.09 -44.16 12.74
C HIS A 126 14.31 -44.68 13.52
N LEU A 127 14.30 -45.96 13.91
CA LEU A 127 15.41 -46.59 14.62
C LEU A 127 16.66 -46.80 13.75
N LYS A 128 16.46 -47.01 12.44
CA LYS A 128 17.55 -47.30 11.50
C LYS A 128 18.39 -46.06 11.15
N GLU A 129 17.76 -44.91 10.97
CA GLU A 129 18.45 -43.65 10.63
C GLU A 129 19.14 -43.01 11.85
N GLY A 130 18.77 -43.42 13.07
CA GLY A 130 19.41 -43.00 14.31
C GLY A 130 19.05 -41.58 14.75
N SER A 131 19.25 -41.31 16.04
CA SER A 131 19.02 -39.99 16.63
C SER A 131 20.32 -39.18 16.63
N LEU A 132 20.23 -37.92 16.22
CA LEU A 132 21.31 -36.94 16.26
C LEU A 132 21.14 -36.05 17.50
N ALA A 133 22.24 -35.77 18.18
CA ALA A 133 22.30 -34.71 19.17
C ALA A 133 22.59 -33.40 18.45
N VAL A 134 21.66 -32.44 18.52
CA VAL A 134 21.75 -31.13 17.87
C VAL A 134 21.76 -30.06 18.95
N GLY A 135 22.67 -29.09 18.84
CA GLY A 135 22.66 -27.90 19.69
C GLY A 135 21.60 -26.93 19.20
N CYS A 136 20.50 -26.78 19.96
CA CYS A 136 19.29 -26.09 19.47
C CYS A 136 19.21 -24.59 19.83
N LYS A 137 20.05 -24.07 20.73
CA LYS A 137 20.03 -22.64 21.09
C LYS A 137 21.28 -22.20 21.85
N TYR A 138 21.69 -20.95 21.64
CA TYR A 138 22.53 -20.21 22.59
C TYR A 138 21.62 -19.40 23.52
N GLU A 139 21.41 -19.90 24.74
CA GLU A 139 20.97 -19.07 25.88
C GLU A 139 22.18 -18.95 26.82
N ASP A 140 22.58 -17.71 27.13
CA ASP A 140 23.66 -17.42 28.09
C ASP A 140 24.97 -18.20 27.86
N ASN A 141 25.42 -18.33 26.60
CA ASN A 141 26.63 -19.08 26.19
C ASN A 141 26.60 -20.60 26.49
N VAL A 142 25.44 -21.18 26.81
CA VAL A 142 25.27 -22.63 26.96
C VAL A 142 24.51 -23.15 25.74
N ILE A 143 25.08 -24.16 25.08
CA ILE A 143 24.41 -24.90 24.02
C ILE A 143 23.44 -25.87 24.69
N VAL A 144 22.15 -25.67 24.50
CA VAL A 144 21.14 -26.65 24.92
C VAL A 144 21.10 -27.76 23.88
N GLU A 145 21.55 -28.96 24.25
CA GLU A 145 21.51 -30.14 23.41
C GLU A 145 20.11 -30.75 23.39
N GLY A 146 19.54 -30.90 22.19
CA GLY A 146 18.33 -31.66 21.92
C GLY A 146 18.66 -32.94 21.16
N VAL A 147 17.90 -34.00 21.40
CA VAL A 147 17.98 -35.23 20.60
C VAL A 147 16.84 -35.20 19.59
N THR A 148 17.15 -35.23 18.29
CA THR A 148 16.17 -35.25 17.19
C THR A 148 16.60 -36.26 16.13
N ASN A 149 15.67 -36.74 15.30
CA ASN A 149 15.99 -37.66 14.22
C ASN A 149 16.42 -36.89 12.96
N LYS A 150 17.38 -37.42 12.19
CA LYS A 150 17.79 -36.85 10.91
C LYS A 150 16.61 -36.56 9.98
N LEU A 151 15.64 -37.48 9.91
CA LEU A 151 14.51 -37.35 9.01
C LEU A 151 13.54 -36.22 9.41
N GLU A 152 13.46 -35.90 10.70
CA GLU A 152 12.67 -34.75 11.21
C GLU A 152 13.33 -33.44 10.78
N ILE A 153 14.66 -33.34 10.92
CA ILE A 153 15.42 -32.16 10.47
C ILE A 153 15.28 -31.96 8.96
N GLU A 154 15.39 -33.04 8.17
CA GLU A 154 15.23 -32.97 6.71
C GLU A 154 13.80 -32.54 6.33
N PHE A 155 12.79 -33.00 7.07
CA PHE A 155 11.42 -32.56 6.87
C PHE A 155 11.24 -31.08 7.20
N ASP A 156 11.77 -30.60 8.32
CA ASP A 156 11.69 -29.20 8.73
C ASP A 156 12.41 -28.29 7.71
N ALA A 157 13.61 -28.67 7.28
CA ALA A 157 14.35 -27.93 6.26
C ALA A 157 13.61 -27.88 4.92
N ALA A 158 12.99 -29.00 4.49
CA ALA A 158 12.17 -29.02 3.29
C ALA A 158 10.89 -28.19 3.45
N PHE A 159 10.28 -28.18 4.64
CA PHE A 159 9.10 -27.37 4.93
C PHE A 159 9.42 -25.88 4.94
N GLU A 160 10.52 -25.47 5.55
CA GLU A 160 11.01 -24.08 5.53
C GLU A 160 11.30 -23.61 4.10
N SER A 161 11.98 -24.44 3.30
CA SER A 161 12.27 -24.11 1.90
C SER A 161 10.99 -23.95 1.06
N GLU A 162 9.99 -24.80 1.26
CA GLU A 162 8.71 -24.65 0.56
C GLU A 162 7.90 -23.45 1.06
N MET A 163 7.96 -23.13 2.35
CA MET A 163 7.33 -21.94 2.90
C MET A 163 7.96 -20.68 2.32
N GLU A 164 9.29 -20.63 2.23
CA GLU A 164 10.02 -19.54 1.57
C GLU A 164 9.61 -19.42 0.09
N HIS A 165 9.55 -20.53 -0.63
CA HIS A 165 9.10 -20.55 -2.02
C HIS A 165 7.68 -20.00 -2.18
N LEU A 166 6.75 -20.39 -1.31
CA LEU A 166 5.37 -19.89 -1.31
C LEU A 166 5.31 -18.39 -0.99
N LEU A 167 6.12 -17.92 -0.04
CA LEU A 167 6.18 -16.50 0.32
C LEU A 167 6.73 -15.63 -0.82
N ILE A 168 7.62 -16.17 -1.64
CA ILE A 168 8.22 -15.45 -2.77
C ILE A 168 7.31 -15.51 -4.01
N HIS A 169 6.89 -16.71 -4.41
CA HIS A 169 6.24 -16.99 -5.69
C HIS A 169 4.74 -17.30 -5.62
N GLY A 170 4.15 -17.26 -4.41
CA GLY A 170 2.73 -17.51 -4.24
C GLY A 170 1.87 -16.61 -5.14
N GLU A 171 0.82 -17.19 -5.72
CA GLU A 171 -0.18 -16.42 -6.45
C GLU A 171 -1.52 -16.46 -5.72
N MET A 172 -2.21 -15.33 -5.74
CA MET A 172 -3.54 -15.23 -5.15
C MET A 172 -4.56 -15.91 -6.06
N SER A 173 -5.17 -16.98 -5.55
CA SER A 173 -6.25 -17.69 -6.22
C SER A 173 -7.48 -17.77 -5.32
N LYS A 174 -8.65 -17.65 -5.95
CA LYS A 174 -9.98 -17.86 -5.34
C LYS A 174 -10.76 -19.00 -5.98
N HIS A 175 -10.20 -19.63 -7.01
CA HIS A 175 -10.87 -20.66 -7.81
C HIS A 175 -10.50 -22.08 -7.37
N LEU A 176 -9.57 -22.22 -6.43
CA LEU A 176 -9.25 -23.50 -5.81
C LEU A 176 -10.38 -23.91 -4.86
N VAL A 177 -10.72 -25.20 -4.87
CA VAL A 177 -11.76 -25.78 -4.02
C VAL A 177 -11.15 -26.96 -3.28
N ASP A 178 -11.32 -27.00 -1.97
CA ASP A 178 -10.90 -28.12 -1.12
C ASP A 178 -11.62 -29.40 -1.56
N PRO A 179 -10.90 -30.46 -1.96
CA PRO A 179 -11.52 -31.71 -2.40
C PRO A 179 -12.32 -32.42 -1.30
N VAL A 180 -11.99 -32.20 -0.02
CA VAL A 180 -12.65 -32.85 1.12
C VAL A 180 -13.92 -32.09 1.50
N ASN A 181 -13.78 -30.80 1.81
CA ASN A 181 -14.90 -30.01 2.35
C ASN A 181 -15.67 -29.21 1.29
N ARG A 182 -15.21 -29.21 0.04
CA ARG A 182 -15.76 -28.43 -1.09
C ARG A 182 -15.85 -26.92 -0.84
N ARG A 183 -15.04 -26.40 0.08
CA ARG A 183 -14.96 -24.97 0.36
C ARG A 183 -13.94 -24.32 -0.55
N ALA A 184 -14.16 -23.06 -0.90
CA ALA A 184 -13.17 -22.29 -1.65
C ALA A 184 -11.90 -22.13 -0.80
N ILE A 185 -10.75 -22.48 -1.38
CA ILE A 185 -9.43 -22.20 -0.81
C ILE A 185 -9.00 -20.84 -1.35
N THR A 186 -8.64 -19.93 -0.44
CA THR A 186 -8.01 -18.66 -0.80
C THR A 186 -6.53 -18.74 -0.49
N THR A 187 -5.69 -18.53 -1.50
CA THR A 187 -4.23 -18.42 -1.32
C THR A 187 -3.83 -16.96 -1.26
N GLY A 188 -2.82 -16.65 -0.44
CA GLY A 188 -2.24 -15.32 -0.37
C GLY A 188 -1.26 -15.07 -1.53
N PRO A 189 -1.09 -13.81 -1.96
CA PRO A 189 -0.03 -13.45 -2.90
C PRO A 189 1.34 -13.53 -2.22
N GLY A 190 2.33 -14.01 -2.96
CA GLY A 190 3.74 -13.92 -2.61
C GLY A 190 4.34 -12.56 -2.98
N LEU A 191 5.62 -12.38 -2.68
CA LEU A 191 6.35 -11.13 -2.88
C LEU A 191 6.27 -10.65 -4.33
N TYR A 192 6.48 -11.51 -5.33
CA TYR A 192 6.47 -11.09 -6.74
C TYR A 192 5.09 -10.64 -7.22
N ALA A 193 4.04 -11.37 -6.86
CA ALA A 193 2.66 -10.96 -7.18
C ALA A 193 2.34 -9.58 -6.55
N TYR A 194 2.81 -9.35 -5.32
CA TYR A 194 2.66 -8.05 -4.67
C TYR A 194 3.47 -6.94 -5.35
N LEU A 195 4.69 -7.23 -5.80
CA LEU A 195 5.55 -6.27 -6.51
C LEU A 195 5.02 -5.93 -7.90
N GLU A 196 4.42 -6.88 -8.62
CA GLU A 196 3.79 -6.66 -9.94
C GLU A 196 2.59 -5.70 -9.86
N GLU A 197 1.79 -5.79 -8.80
CA GLU A 197 0.65 -4.87 -8.55
C GLU A 197 1.07 -3.54 -7.92
N SER A 198 2.32 -3.42 -7.49
CA SER A 198 2.85 -2.22 -6.85
C SER A 198 3.04 -1.07 -7.86
N ASN A 199 3.33 0.12 -7.35
CA ASN A 199 3.67 1.27 -8.18
C ASN A 199 5.01 1.06 -8.89
N LEU A 200 4.96 0.63 -10.16
CA LEU A 200 6.12 0.45 -11.01
C LEU A 200 6.62 1.81 -11.52
N ILE A 201 7.82 2.19 -11.10
CA ILE A 201 8.52 3.38 -11.59
C ILE A 201 9.58 2.90 -12.59
N LYS A 202 9.36 3.19 -13.87
CA LYS A 202 10.32 2.90 -14.93
C LYS A 202 11.39 3.97 -14.96
N TYR A 203 12.65 3.56 -15.00
CA TYR A 203 13.81 4.44 -15.15
C TYR A 203 14.69 3.96 -16.30
N ASN A 204 15.50 4.86 -16.86
CA ASN A 204 16.46 4.49 -17.88
C ASN A 204 17.79 4.11 -17.19
N PRO A 205 18.26 2.86 -17.31
CA PRO A 205 19.51 2.44 -16.66
C PRO A 205 20.74 3.19 -17.19
N PHE A 206 20.70 3.71 -18.42
CA PHE A 206 21.82 4.40 -19.06
C PHE A 206 21.97 5.87 -18.66
N VAL A 207 21.00 6.44 -17.94
CA VAL A 207 21.03 7.83 -17.49
C VAL A 207 21.08 7.84 -15.97
N ASN A 208 21.95 8.68 -15.39
CA ASN A 208 22.02 8.88 -13.95
C ASN A 208 20.65 9.29 -13.41
N SER A 209 19.96 8.33 -12.79
CA SER A 209 18.58 8.49 -12.35
C SER A 209 18.48 8.66 -10.83
N ILE A 210 19.60 8.88 -10.12
CA ILE A 210 19.59 9.08 -8.66
C ILE A 210 18.72 10.26 -8.28
N ASP A 211 18.81 11.39 -9.01
CA ASP A 211 18.01 12.57 -8.72
C ASP A 211 16.52 12.30 -8.92
N MET A 212 16.15 11.55 -9.97
CA MET A 212 14.77 11.13 -10.20
C MET A 212 14.24 10.26 -9.06
N ILE A 213 15.05 9.30 -8.58
CA ILE A 213 14.70 8.43 -7.44
C ILE A 213 14.48 9.30 -6.19
N VAL A 214 15.40 10.22 -5.91
CA VAL A 214 15.32 11.12 -4.75
C VAL A 214 14.07 12.01 -4.82
N ASP A 215 13.80 12.64 -5.96
CA ASP A 215 12.63 13.51 -6.15
C ASP A 215 11.32 12.75 -5.93
N LEU A 216 11.21 11.55 -6.49
CA LEU A 216 10.03 10.69 -6.32
C LEU A 216 9.82 10.29 -4.85
N ILE A 217 10.89 9.88 -4.16
CA ILE A 217 10.83 9.50 -2.75
C ILE A 217 10.44 10.70 -1.88
N GLN A 218 10.98 11.89 -2.17
CA GLN A 218 10.66 13.10 -1.41
C GLN A 218 9.18 13.44 -1.49
N VAL A 219 8.54 13.27 -2.66
CA VAL A 219 7.08 13.43 -2.81
C VAL A 219 6.30 12.50 -1.88
N TYR A 220 6.75 11.26 -1.70
CA TYR A 220 6.11 10.31 -0.77
C TYR A 220 6.38 10.63 0.71
N TRP A 221 7.51 11.24 1.03
CA TRP A 221 7.87 11.60 2.41
C TRP A 221 7.18 12.86 2.92
N TYR A 222 6.74 13.76 2.04
CA TYR A 222 5.99 14.94 2.45
C TYR A 222 4.74 14.55 3.23
N ASP A 223 4.57 15.16 4.41
CA ASP A 223 3.49 14.96 5.38
C ASP A 223 3.30 13.54 5.95
N ARG A 224 4.02 12.52 5.47
CA ARG A 224 3.87 11.12 5.89
C ARG A 224 5.02 10.60 6.77
N VAL A 225 6.24 11.03 6.51
CA VAL A 225 7.44 10.51 7.21
C VAL A 225 8.17 11.64 7.92
N ALA A 226 8.25 11.51 9.24
CA ALA A 226 9.03 12.42 10.09
C ALA A 226 10.48 12.47 9.62
N VAL A 227 11.07 13.67 9.67
CA VAL A 227 12.39 13.98 9.09
C VAL A 227 13.50 13.04 9.57
N ASN A 228 13.46 12.60 10.83
CA ASN A 228 14.44 11.69 11.44
C ASN A 228 14.26 10.21 11.06
N ARG A 229 13.18 9.84 10.36
CA ARG A 229 12.87 8.46 9.94
C ARG A 229 12.95 8.26 8.43
N ARG A 230 13.51 9.22 7.70
CA ARG A 230 13.66 9.18 6.24
C ARG A 230 14.85 8.33 5.84
N ASN A 231 14.70 7.02 5.96
CA ASN A 231 15.68 6.04 5.52
C ASN A 231 15.01 5.08 4.54
N LEU A 232 15.55 4.99 3.33
CA LEU A 232 15.14 4.03 2.33
C LEU A 232 16.25 3.00 2.10
N VAL A 233 15.87 1.73 2.00
CA VAL A 233 16.77 0.66 1.55
C VAL A 233 16.20 0.11 0.24
N LEU A 234 16.99 0.23 -0.84
CA LEU A 234 16.69 -0.34 -2.14
C LEU A 234 17.33 -1.73 -2.20
N MET A 235 16.52 -2.78 -2.29
CA MET A 235 17.01 -4.14 -2.47
C MET A 235 17.13 -4.44 -3.96
N THR A 236 18.30 -4.93 -4.39
CA THR A 236 18.60 -5.20 -5.81
C THR A 236 19.56 -6.37 -5.96
N GLY A 237 19.58 -6.98 -7.15
CA GLY A 237 20.65 -7.87 -7.59
C GLY A 237 21.96 -7.14 -7.89
N GLU A 238 22.99 -7.90 -8.23
CA GLU A 238 24.35 -7.48 -8.54
C GLU A 238 24.40 -6.38 -9.61
N ALA A 239 23.59 -6.53 -10.67
CA ALA A 239 23.53 -5.56 -11.75
C ALA A 239 23.11 -4.16 -11.26
N GLY A 240 22.14 -4.07 -10.36
CA GLY A 240 21.69 -2.80 -9.80
C GLY A 240 22.67 -2.22 -8.78
N LEU A 241 23.41 -3.06 -8.03
CA LEU A 241 24.51 -2.58 -7.17
C LEU A 241 25.61 -1.90 -8.00
N LYS A 242 25.99 -2.52 -9.12
CA LYS A 242 26.97 -1.97 -10.04
C LYS A 242 26.53 -0.63 -10.61
N LEU A 243 25.30 -0.57 -11.10
CA LEU A 243 24.72 0.64 -11.69
C LEU A 243 24.57 1.78 -10.67
N TRP A 244 24.18 1.46 -9.43
CA TRP A 244 24.18 2.43 -8.33
C TRP A 244 25.58 3.00 -8.05
N HIS A 245 26.60 2.13 -8.00
CA HIS A 245 27.99 2.58 -7.82
C HIS A 245 28.45 3.50 -8.95
N GLU A 246 28.14 3.17 -10.20
CA GLU A 246 28.48 3.98 -11.38
C GLU A 246 27.79 5.36 -11.35
N TRP A 247 26.50 5.40 -11.03
CA TRP A 247 25.75 6.66 -10.93
C TRP A 247 26.28 7.58 -9.81
N ILE A 248 26.65 7.01 -8.67
CA ILE A 248 27.29 7.79 -7.60
C ILE A 248 28.66 8.26 -8.09
N ALA A 249 29.51 7.37 -8.60
CA ALA A 249 30.84 7.73 -9.09
C ALA A 249 30.79 8.88 -10.13
N GLU A 250 29.83 8.84 -11.06
CA GLU A 250 29.61 9.90 -12.05
C GLU A 250 29.22 11.23 -11.40
N LYS A 251 28.27 11.21 -10.45
CA LYS A 251 27.83 12.42 -9.72
C LYS A 251 28.95 13.04 -8.88
N PHE A 252 29.89 12.22 -8.43
CA PHE A 252 31.05 12.63 -7.65
C PHE A 252 32.29 12.95 -8.51
N ASN A 253 32.24 12.80 -9.84
CA ASN A 253 33.36 13.00 -10.78
C ASN A 253 33.83 14.47 -10.95
N GLY A 254 33.71 15.28 -9.91
CA GLY A 254 34.18 16.67 -9.82
C GLY A 254 34.30 17.19 -8.38
N ASN A 255 33.99 16.38 -7.37
CA ASN A 255 34.10 16.75 -5.96
C ASN A 255 35.33 16.06 -5.34
N ALA A 256 36.16 16.82 -4.63
CA ALA A 256 37.26 16.27 -3.85
C ALA A 256 36.70 15.53 -2.64
N VAL A 257 36.42 14.23 -2.80
CA VAL A 257 36.10 13.34 -1.69
C VAL A 257 37.42 12.77 -1.18
N GLU A 258 37.77 13.09 0.07
CA GLU A 258 38.83 12.37 0.76
C GLU A 258 38.34 10.94 1.01
N VAL A 259 38.62 10.05 0.06
CA VAL A 259 38.52 8.61 0.29
C VAL A 259 39.70 8.27 1.20
N GLU A 260 39.43 7.90 2.44
CA GLU A 260 40.45 7.33 3.32
C GLU A 260 40.93 6.03 2.66
N HIS A 261 42.06 6.10 1.96
CA HIS A 261 42.60 5.01 1.16
C HIS A 261 43.15 3.93 2.10
N ASN A 262 42.28 3.07 2.62
CA ASN A 262 42.69 1.70 2.97
C ASN A 262 42.91 0.95 1.65
N PHE A 263 44.02 1.25 1.00
CA PHE A 263 44.49 0.63 -0.23
C PHE A 263 44.95 -0.80 0.09
N VAL A 264 44.00 -1.74 0.15
CA VAL A 264 44.32 -3.15 0.30
C VAL A 264 44.56 -3.69 -1.11
N LEU A 265 45.81 -3.65 -1.56
CA LEU A 265 46.27 -4.53 -2.63
C LEU A 265 46.22 -5.94 -2.05
N ASP A 266 45.22 -6.71 -2.44
CA ASP A 266 45.15 -8.11 -2.05
C ASP A 266 46.01 -8.95 -3.01
N SER A 267 46.61 -10.02 -2.51
CA SER A 267 47.40 -10.93 -3.36
C SER A 267 46.46 -11.87 -4.10
N ALA A 268 46.46 -11.83 -5.44
CA ALA A 268 45.65 -12.71 -6.26
C ALA A 268 46.51 -13.74 -6.99
N ALA A 269 45.92 -14.88 -7.33
CA ALA A 269 46.57 -15.87 -8.19
C ALA A 269 46.83 -15.25 -9.58
N ALA A 270 48.08 -15.25 -10.03
CA ALA A 270 48.41 -14.79 -11.36
C ALA A 270 47.97 -15.83 -12.41
N HIS A 271 47.46 -15.36 -13.55
CA HIS A 271 47.15 -16.20 -14.70
C HIS A 271 48.40 -16.85 -15.34
N ASP A 272 49.58 -16.36 -15.00
CA ASP A 272 50.89 -16.84 -15.43
C ASP A 272 51.73 -17.13 -14.18
N ALA A 273 52.21 -18.36 -14.03
CA ALA A 273 52.96 -18.81 -12.86
C ALA A 273 54.26 -18.03 -12.61
N ALA A 274 54.76 -17.29 -13.61
CA ALA A 274 55.94 -16.44 -13.49
C ALA A 274 55.65 -15.03 -12.92
N LYS A 275 54.37 -14.65 -12.73
CA LYS A 275 53.97 -13.30 -12.31
C LYS A 275 53.29 -13.32 -10.95
N ARG A 276 53.34 -12.19 -10.23
CA ARG A 276 52.53 -11.97 -9.03
C ARG A 276 51.23 -11.29 -9.43
N GLY A 277 50.10 -11.83 -9.00
CA GLY A 277 48.80 -11.20 -9.19
C GLY A 277 48.54 -10.24 -8.03
N TYR A 278 48.13 -9.03 -8.37
CA TYR A 278 47.64 -8.06 -7.38
C TYR A 278 46.17 -7.78 -7.72
N ALA A 279 45.30 -7.84 -6.72
CA ALA A 279 43.92 -7.40 -6.81
C ALA A 279 43.80 -5.98 -6.25
N LEU A 280 43.09 -5.12 -6.97
CA LEU A 280 42.76 -3.78 -6.51
C LEU A 280 41.45 -3.86 -5.71
N GLY A 281 41.52 -3.69 -4.38
CA GLY A 281 40.34 -3.49 -3.54
C GLY A 281 39.73 -2.13 -3.82
N GLY A 282 38.68 -2.07 -4.64
CA GLY A 282 37.91 -0.86 -4.88
C GLY A 282 36.96 -0.53 -3.73
N PHE A 283 36.64 0.75 -3.55
CA PHE A 283 35.57 1.17 -2.65
C PHE A 283 34.20 0.86 -3.29
N GLN A 284 33.20 0.55 -2.47
CA GLN A 284 31.82 0.36 -2.91
C GLN A 284 30.93 1.43 -2.27
N PHE A 285 30.07 2.06 -3.07
CA PHE A 285 29.12 3.03 -2.56
C PHE A 285 27.83 2.31 -2.17
N THR A 286 27.56 2.23 -0.88
CA THR A 286 26.37 1.53 -0.35
C THR A 286 25.28 2.48 0.13
N LYS A 287 25.58 3.77 0.27
CA LYS A 287 24.67 4.77 0.85
C LYS A 287 24.85 6.15 0.24
N PHE A 288 23.73 6.82 0.00
CA PHE A 288 23.65 8.21 -0.45
C PHE A 288 22.84 9.05 0.55
N HIS A 289 23.38 10.20 0.94
CA HIS A 289 22.73 11.13 1.88
C HIS A 289 21.97 12.21 1.10
N ILE A 290 20.65 12.30 1.34
CA ILE A 290 19.80 13.32 0.73
C ILE A 290 19.89 14.59 1.58
N GLN A 291 20.27 15.71 0.96
CA GLN A 291 20.24 17.03 1.60
C GLN A 291 18.82 17.61 1.51
N PRO A 292 18.24 18.20 2.58
CA PRO A 292 18.82 18.46 3.90
C PRO A 292 18.71 17.28 4.89
N PHE A 293 17.78 16.34 4.69
CA PHE A 293 17.59 15.19 5.58
C PHE A 293 17.11 13.95 4.84
N GLY A 294 17.78 12.82 5.10
CA GLY A 294 17.37 11.49 4.68
C GLY A 294 18.53 10.66 4.13
N THR A 295 18.33 9.35 4.01
CA THR A 295 19.32 8.46 3.44
C THR A 295 18.69 7.42 2.53
N VAL A 296 19.40 7.09 1.45
CA VAL A 296 19.08 5.98 0.54
C VAL A 296 20.25 5.02 0.60
N ALA A 297 20.01 3.81 1.09
CA ALA A 297 20.97 2.72 1.09
C ALA A 297 20.57 1.69 0.04
N VAL A 298 21.54 0.92 -0.44
CA VAL A 298 21.30 -0.19 -1.35
C VAL A 298 21.77 -1.49 -0.70
N GLY A 299 20.93 -2.52 -0.77
CA GLY A 299 21.18 -3.85 -0.26
C GLY A 299 21.16 -4.89 -1.38
N HIS A 300 21.97 -5.94 -1.21
CA HIS A 300 21.98 -7.09 -2.11
C HIS A 300 20.85 -8.05 -1.76
N LEU A 301 20.05 -8.42 -2.74
CA LEU A 301 19.06 -9.49 -2.63
C LEU A 301 19.49 -10.62 -3.58
N PRO A 302 20.19 -11.67 -3.08
CA PRO A 302 20.77 -12.73 -3.91
C PRO A 302 19.76 -13.44 -4.82
N MET A 303 18.51 -13.51 -4.39
CA MET A 303 17.42 -14.12 -5.16
C MET A 303 17.20 -13.46 -6.53
N LEU A 304 17.50 -12.17 -6.68
CA LEU A 304 17.35 -11.45 -7.96
C LEU A 304 18.48 -11.76 -8.96
N ASP A 305 19.54 -12.42 -8.52
CA ASP A 305 20.65 -12.83 -9.40
C ASP A 305 20.60 -14.33 -9.73
N ASP A 306 19.61 -15.05 -9.20
CA ASP A 306 19.49 -16.48 -9.42
C ASP A 306 18.81 -16.77 -10.77
N THR A 307 19.63 -17.21 -11.72
CA THR A 307 19.20 -17.58 -13.09
C THR A 307 18.13 -18.69 -13.16
N LEU A 308 17.93 -19.49 -12.10
CA LEU A 308 16.90 -20.53 -12.05
C LEU A 308 15.57 -19.99 -11.51
N TYR A 309 15.60 -19.05 -10.57
CA TYR A 309 14.39 -18.48 -9.93
C TYR A 309 13.91 -17.18 -10.61
N ASP A 310 14.78 -16.46 -11.32
CA ASP A 310 14.50 -15.23 -12.07
C ASP A 310 13.89 -15.51 -13.47
N ALA A 311 13.26 -16.68 -13.65
CA ALA A 311 12.67 -17.09 -14.92
C ALA A 311 11.43 -16.26 -15.35
N LYS A 312 10.91 -15.38 -14.47
CA LYS A 312 10.04 -14.28 -14.89
C LYS A 312 10.94 -13.09 -15.20
N MET A 313 11.27 -12.91 -16.48
CA MET A 313 11.78 -11.63 -16.96
C MET A 313 10.80 -10.54 -16.52
N MET A 314 11.17 -9.75 -15.51
CA MET A 314 10.43 -8.54 -15.18
C MET A 314 10.49 -7.63 -16.43
N PRO A 315 9.34 -7.14 -16.92
CA PRO A 315 9.24 -6.42 -18.19
C PRO A 315 9.92 -5.04 -18.21
#